data_AF-A0A0E9N3N9-F1
#
_entry.id   AF-A0A0E9N3N9-F1
#
_cell.length_a   1.000
_cell.length_b   1.000
_cell.length_c   1.000
_cell.angle_alpha   90.00
_cell.angle_beta   90.00
_cell.angle_gamma   90.00
#
_symmetry.space_group_name_H-M   'P 1'
#
loop_
_entity.id
_entity.type
_entity.pdbx_description
1 polymer ?
#
loop_
_entity_poly.entity_id
_entity_poly.type
_entity_poly.pdbx_seq_one_letter_code
_entity_poly.pdbx_strand_id
1 'polypeptide(L)'
;MIRRLISGIFGLFVLASAAAQQKTLHPVEENSSVSFSIKNFGFAVNGNFHGLDGEMQFDPARPTAAKFDVSISAASINTGNNTRDKHLRSDDYLDVSKFPRVSITSETVKAGKNPDTYILVAKLQLHGQSGTIEIPFTVKPSGGGWLFEGSFTVNRIDYKVGGNSLSMADNATVNLKILGK
;
A
#
# COMPACT_ATOMS: atom_id res chain seq x y z
N MET A 1 -34.41 64.07 -28.85
CA MET A 1 -33.31 63.35 -29.53
C MET A 1 -32.64 62.42 -28.53
N ILE A 2 -32.57 61.15 -28.90
CA ILE A 2 -32.05 60.02 -28.11
C ILE A 2 -30.52 60.02 -28.19
N ARG A 3 -29.81 59.90 -27.05
CA ARG A 3 -28.44 59.37 -27.02
C ARG A 3 -28.27 58.45 -25.81
N ARG A 4 -28.21 57.16 -26.11
CA ARG A 4 -27.95 56.02 -25.23
C ARG A 4 -26.47 56.00 -24.86
N LEU A 5 -26.14 55.93 -23.57
CA LEU A 5 -24.81 55.57 -23.09
C LEU A 5 -24.85 54.11 -22.62
N ILE A 6 -24.17 53.24 -23.37
CA ILE A 6 -24.04 51.81 -23.12
C ILE A 6 -23.03 51.65 -21.98
N SER A 7 -23.50 51.18 -20.83
CA SER A 7 -22.64 50.78 -19.72
C SER A 7 -22.01 49.42 -20.03
N GLY A 8 -20.71 49.39 -20.32
CA GLY A 8 -19.95 48.16 -20.46
C GLY A 8 -19.50 47.65 -19.10
N ILE A 9 -20.23 46.68 -18.54
CA ILE A 9 -19.75 45.91 -17.38
C ILE A 9 -18.81 44.83 -17.91
N PHE A 10 -17.52 45.01 -17.69
CA PHE A 10 -16.50 43.97 -17.90
C PHE A 10 -16.54 43.03 -16.70
N GLY A 11 -17.31 41.95 -16.80
CA GLY A 11 -17.39 40.93 -15.76
C GLY A 11 -16.10 40.11 -15.73
N LEU A 12 -15.30 40.26 -14.67
CA LEU A 12 -14.15 39.41 -14.39
C LEU A 12 -14.66 38.01 -14.00
N PHE A 13 -14.64 37.07 -14.94
CA PHE A 13 -14.85 35.65 -14.64
C PHE A 13 -13.60 35.12 -13.92
N VAL A 14 -13.63 35.09 -12.59
CA VAL A 14 -12.67 34.31 -11.80
C VAL A 14 -13.05 32.84 -11.99
N LEU A 15 -12.32 32.15 -12.86
CA LEU A 15 -12.32 30.69 -12.89
C LEU A 15 -11.67 30.21 -11.58
N ALA A 16 -12.48 30.03 -10.54
CA ALA A 16 -12.07 29.27 -9.38
C ALA A 16 -11.84 27.84 -9.84
N SER A 17 -10.59 27.46 -10.09
CA SER A 17 -10.19 26.07 -10.19
C SER A 17 -10.50 25.44 -8.83
N ALA A 18 -11.59 24.68 -8.75
CA ALA A 18 -11.81 23.77 -7.64
C ALA A 18 -10.66 22.75 -7.70
N ALA A 19 -9.58 23.03 -6.98
CA ALA A 19 -8.56 22.04 -6.73
C ALA A 19 -9.25 20.91 -5.97
N ALA A 20 -9.49 19.78 -6.64
CA ALA A 20 -10.01 18.59 -6.00
C ALA A 20 -9.09 18.28 -4.82
N GLN A 21 -9.63 18.41 -3.61
CA GLN A 21 -8.85 18.26 -2.40
C GLN A 21 -8.56 16.77 -2.22
N GLN A 22 -7.29 16.42 -2.08
CA GLN A 22 -6.87 15.06 -1.82
C GLN A 22 -7.53 14.59 -0.52
N LYS A 23 -8.30 13.50 -0.57
CA LYS A 23 -9.00 12.99 0.60
C LYS A 23 -8.01 12.13 1.40
N THR A 24 -7.85 12.44 2.68
CA THR A 24 -7.20 11.54 3.63
C THR A 24 -8.15 10.38 3.93
N LEU A 25 -7.65 9.17 3.72
CA LEU A 25 -8.30 7.92 4.04
C LEU A 25 -7.45 7.17 5.07
N HIS A 26 -8.09 6.34 5.88
CA HIS A 26 -7.39 5.39 6.75
C HIS A 26 -7.66 3.96 6.28
N PRO A 27 -6.65 3.08 6.26
CA PRO A 27 -6.87 1.68 5.96
C PRO A 27 -7.75 1.06 7.05
N VAL A 28 -8.72 0.25 6.65
CA VAL A 28 -9.59 -0.47 7.59
C VAL A 28 -9.39 -1.96 7.45
N GLU A 29 -9.48 -2.71 8.55
CA GLU A 29 -9.32 -4.18 8.54
C GLU A 29 -10.45 -4.87 7.77
N GLU A 30 -11.68 -4.37 7.91
CA GLU A 30 -12.84 -4.96 7.27
C GLU A 30 -12.70 -4.91 5.74
N ASN A 31 -12.84 -6.07 5.10
CA ASN A 31 -12.65 -6.27 3.65
C ASN A 31 -11.23 -6.00 3.12
N SER A 32 -10.26 -5.83 4.01
CA SER A 32 -8.84 -5.76 3.66
C SER A 32 -8.11 -7.07 3.94
N SER A 33 -6.97 -7.26 3.27
CA SER A 33 -6.05 -8.36 3.53
C SER A 33 -4.64 -8.00 3.08
N VAL A 34 -3.66 -8.32 3.91
CA VAL A 34 -2.24 -8.42 3.54
C VAL A 34 -1.87 -9.90 3.64
N SER A 35 -1.75 -10.57 2.49
CA SER A 35 -1.44 -12.00 2.43
C SER A 35 -0.13 -12.23 1.72
N PHE A 36 0.54 -13.33 2.03
CA PHE A 36 1.75 -13.75 1.35
C PHE A 36 1.73 -15.24 1.03
N SER A 37 2.54 -15.61 0.04
CA SER A 37 2.84 -16.99 -0.31
C SER A 37 4.34 -17.14 -0.53
N ILE A 38 4.94 -18.15 0.08
CA ILE A 38 6.36 -18.50 -0.07
C ILE A 38 6.50 -20.00 -0.25
N LYS A 39 7.43 -20.44 -1.10
CA LYS A 39 7.68 -21.86 -1.32
C LYS A 39 8.60 -22.41 -0.23
N ASN A 40 8.24 -23.53 0.39
CA ASN A 40 9.06 -24.28 1.33
C ASN A 40 8.95 -25.79 1.06
N PHE A 41 10.09 -26.48 0.87
CA PHE A 41 10.16 -27.89 0.46
C PHE A 41 9.32 -28.23 -0.78
N GLY A 42 9.22 -27.32 -1.74
CA GLY A 42 8.42 -27.55 -2.95
C GLY A 42 6.96 -27.09 -2.85
N PHE A 43 6.44 -26.82 -1.65
CA PHE A 43 5.03 -26.50 -1.43
C PHE A 43 4.83 -25.02 -1.09
N ALA A 44 3.68 -24.47 -1.47
CA ALA A 44 3.30 -23.12 -1.07
C ALA A 44 2.91 -23.11 0.42
N VAL A 45 3.55 -22.22 1.18
CA VAL A 45 3.14 -21.84 2.53
C VAL A 45 2.51 -20.46 2.43
N ASN A 46 1.25 -20.37 2.83
CA ASN A 46 0.50 -19.12 2.81
C ASN A 46 0.39 -18.56 4.22
N GLY A 47 0.31 -17.24 4.32
CA GLY A 47 0.01 -16.55 5.56
C GLY A 47 -0.56 -15.17 5.31
N ASN A 48 -0.89 -14.49 6.40
CA ASN A 48 -1.38 -13.13 6.39
C ASN A 48 -0.84 -12.33 7.58
N PHE A 49 -1.06 -11.02 7.49
CA PHE A 49 -0.84 -10.06 8.55
C PHE A 49 -2.11 -9.23 8.76
N HIS A 50 -2.24 -8.67 9.96
CA HIS A 50 -3.28 -7.75 10.40
C HIS A 50 -2.64 -6.60 11.19
N GLY A 51 -3.46 -5.73 11.78
CA GLY A 51 -3.00 -4.50 12.42
C GLY A 51 -2.70 -3.40 11.41
N LEU A 52 -3.53 -3.28 10.37
CA LEU A 52 -3.47 -2.19 9.40
C LEU A 52 -3.60 -0.83 10.09
N ASP A 53 -2.71 0.07 9.75
CA ASP A 53 -2.64 1.41 10.33
C ASP A 53 -1.94 2.38 9.35
N GLY A 54 -2.17 3.68 9.52
CA GLY A 54 -1.55 4.74 8.75
C GLY A 54 -2.52 5.62 7.96
N GLU A 55 -2.00 6.28 6.93
CA GLU A 55 -2.72 7.26 6.12
C GLU A 55 -2.54 7.02 4.62
N MET A 56 -3.62 7.25 3.87
CA MET A 56 -3.66 7.14 2.42
C MET A 56 -4.30 8.41 1.86
N GLN A 57 -3.56 9.19 1.08
CA GLN A 57 -4.07 10.39 0.45
C GLN A 57 -4.43 10.07 -1.00
N PHE A 58 -5.71 10.14 -1.37
CA PHE A 58 -6.16 9.76 -2.72
C PHE A 58 -7.16 10.78 -3.30
N ASP A 59 -7.00 11.05 -4.59
CA ASP A 59 -7.90 11.86 -5.41
C ASP A 59 -8.15 11.10 -6.72
N PRO A 60 -9.39 10.64 -6.99
CA PRO A 60 -9.68 9.91 -8.23
C PRO A 60 -9.49 10.75 -9.49
N ALA A 61 -9.52 12.09 -9.40
CA ALA A 61 -9.22 12.97 -10.53
C ALA A 61 -7.71 13.08 -10.79
N ARG A 62 -6.87 12.76 -9.79
CA ARG A 62 -5.40 12.79 -9.89
C ARG A 62 -4.76 11.58 -9.18
N PRO A 63 -4.97 10.34 -9.66
CA PRO A 63 -4.51 9.13 -8.97
C PRO A 63 -2.99 9.04 -8.81
N THR A 64 -2.22 9.63 -9.73
CA THR A 64 -0.75 9.68 -9.66
C THR A 64 -0.20 10.64 -8.60
N ALA A 65 -1.05 11.49 -8.00
CA ALA A 65 -0.70 12.31 -6.85
C ALA A 65 -0.89 11.58 -5.51
N ALA A 66 -1.34 10.32 -5.54
CA ALA A 66 -1.61 9.55 -4.33
C ALA A 66 -0.35 9.38 -3.46
N LYS A 67 -0.56 9.38 -2.14
CA LYS A 67 0.48 9.13 -1.14
C LYS A 67 0.00 8.07 -0.17
N PHE A 68 0.92 7.21 0.24
CA PHE A 68 0.62 6.12 1.17
C PHE A 68 1.72 6.10 2.23
N ASP A 69 1.33 6.11 3.49
CA ASP A 69 2.20 5.80 4.62
C ASP A 69 1.43 4.83 5.52
N VAL A 70 1.62 3.55 5.26
CA VAL A 70 0.80 2.47 5.83
C VAL A 70 1.67 1.37 6.41
N SER A 71 1.11 0.64 7.36
CA SER A 71 1.85 -0.41 8.06
C SER A 71 0.95 -1.50 8.59
N ILE A 72 1.59 -2.59 9.01
CA ILE A 72 1.01 -3.73 9.71
C ILE A 72 1.82 -4.03 10.98
N SER A 73 1.25 -4.82 11.89
CA SER A 73 1.99 -5.38 13.02
C SER A 73 2.82 -6.58 12.57
N ALA A 74 4.13 -6.61 12.83
CA ALA A 74 4.94 -7.77 12.51
C ALA A 74 4.52 -9.01 13.34
N ALA A 75 4.08 -8.78 14.59
CA ALA A 75 3.60 -9.83 15.49
C ALA A 75 2.30 -10.48 15.02
N SER A 76 1.55 -9.85 14.10
CA SER A 76 0.30 -10.39 13.59
C SER A 76 0.46 -11.58 12.65
N ILE A 77 1.69 -11.92 12.26
CA ILE A 77 1.92 -12.99 11.29
C ILE A 77 1.14 -14.24 11.67
N ASN A 78 0.38 -14.76 10.72
CA ASN A 78 -0.45 -15.94 10.90
C ASN A 78 -0.37 -16.81 9.65
N THR A 79 0.06 -18.06 9.85
CA THR A 79 0.17 -19.06 8.81
C THR A 79 -0.76 -20.26 9.06
N GLY A 80 -1.67 -20.15 10.04
CA GLY A 80 -2.52 -21.24 10.52
C GLY A 80 -1.77 -22.31 11.32
N ASN A 81 -0.53 -22.06 11.74
CA ASN A 81 0.28 -22.97 12.54
C ASN A 81 0.98 -22.20 13.67
N ASN A 82 0.46 -22.36 14.89
CA ASN A 82 0.93 -21.60 16.06
C ASN A 82 2.43 -21.78 16.35
N THR A 83 2.97 -22.98 16.18
CA THR A 83 4.41 -23.25 16.40
C THR A 83 5.26 -22.50 15.39
N ARG A 84 4.86 -22.54 14.11
CA ARG A 84 5.53 -21.78 13.05
C ARG A 84 5.39 -20.29 13.27
N ASP A 85 4.21 -19.80 13.63
CA ASP A 85 3.98 -18.37 13.87
C ASP A 85 4.79 -17.87 15.06
N LYS A 86 4.94 -18.67 16.12
CA LYS A 86 5.84 -18.36 17.23
C LYS A 86 7.30 -18.24 16.76
N HIS A 87 7.76 -19.15 15.90
CA HIS A 87 9.11 -19.13 15.35
C HIS A 87 9.32 -17.94 14.40
N LEU A 88 8.36 -17.64 13.53
CA LEU A 88 8.45 -16.50 12.61
C LEU A 88 8.51 -15.14 13.35
N ARG A 89 8.04 -15.08 14.59
CA ARG A 89 8.13 -13.88 15.43
C ARG A 89 9.47 -13.73 16.16
N SER A 90 10.30 -14.78 16.24
CA SER A 90 11.58 -14.73 16.94
C SER A 90 12.63 -13.91 16.18
N ASP A 91 13.78 -13.72 16.83
CA ASP A 91 14.96 -13.05 16.32
C ASP A 91 15.61 -13.74 15.11
N ASP A 92 15.33 -15.02 14.90
CA ASP A 92 15.73 -15.74 13.67
C ASP A 92 14.98 -15.26 12.41
N TYR A 93 13.83 -14.58 12.58
CA TYR A 93 12.95 -14.17 11.48
C TYR A 93 12.56 -12.69 11.53
N LEU A 94 11.41 -12.35 12.11
CA LEU A 94 10.88 -10.99 12.08
C LEU A 94 11.36 -10.14 13.25
N ASP A 95 11.97 -10.75 14.28
CA ASP A 95 12.38 -10.14 15.55
C ASP A 95 11.38 -9.09 16.02
N VAL A 96 10.13 -9.51 16.25
CA VAL A 96 9.02 -8.57 16.48
C VAL A 96 9.17 -7.76 17.78
N SER A 97 10.08 -8.21 18.65
CA SER A 97 10.46 -7.47 19.86
C SER A 97 11.23 -6.19 19.54
N LYS A 98 12.09 -6.22 18.50
CA LYS A 98 12.88 -5.06 18.06
C LYS A 98 12.24 -4.32 16.89
N PHE A 99 11.55 -5.03 16.01
CA PHE A 99 10.94 -4.48 14.80
C PHE A 99 9.44 -4.78 14.77
N PRO A 100 8.63 -4.09 15.59
CA PRO A 100 7.22 -4.42 15.77
C PRO A 100 6.33 -4.09 14.56
N ARG A 101 6.82 -3.30 13.59
CA ARG A 101 6.05 -2.83 12.43
C ARG A 101 6.76 -3.15 11.12
N VAL A 102 5.96 -3.46 10.11
CA VAL A 102 6.36 -3.47 8.70
C VAL A 102 5.60 -2.35 8.01
N SER A 103 6.28 -1.46 7.28
CA SER A 103 5.66 -0.27 6.69
C SER A 103 6.06 -0.04 5.24
N ILE A 104 5.17 0.60 4.51
CA ILE A 104 5.38 1.08 3.14
C ILE A 104 5.12 2.58 3.13
N THR A 105 6.10 3.34 2.66
CA THR A 105 5.99 4.79 2.46
C THR A 105 6.19 5.11 0.98
N SER A 106 5.20 5.75 0.35
CA SER A 106 5.21 6.07 -1.07
C SER A 106 6.29 7.07 -1.43
N GLU A 107 7.00 6.83 -2.53
CA GLU A 107 7.94 7.78 -3.13
C GLU A 107 7.33 8.42 -4.38
N THR A 108 6.73 7.61 -5.26
CA THR A 108 6.02 8.11 -6.44
C THR A 108 4.95 7.13 -6.91
N VAL A 109 3.88 7.64 -7.53
CA VAL A 109 2.87 6.84 -8.22
C VAL A 109 2.91 7.19 -9.70
N LYS A 110 3.09 6.17 -10.53
CA LYS A 110 3.13 6.28 -12.00
C LYS A 110 1.87 5.67 -12.60
N ALA A 111 1.46 6.16 -13.77
CA ALA A 111 0.48 5.47 -14.58
C ALA A 111 1.04 4.10 -15.02
N GLY A 112 0.19 3.08 -15.01
CA GLY A 112 0.49 1.76 -15.53
C GLY A 112 0.33 1.70 -17.06
N LYS A 113 0.51 0.49 -17.61
CA LYS A 113 0.42 0.26 -19.06
C LYS A 113 -1.03 0.26 -19.57
N ASN A 114 -1.97 -0.10 -18.71
CA ASN A 114 -3.39 -0.21 -19.04
C ASN A 114 -4.19 0.91 -18.35
N PRO A 115 -5.37 1.29 -18.87
CA PRO A 115 -6.29 2.16 -18.16
C PRO A 115 -6.55 1.67 -16.73
N ASP A 116 -6.66 2.62 -15.79
CA ASP A 116 -6.96 2.37 -14.37
C ASP A 116 -5.96 1.43 -13.64
N THR A 117 -4.75 1.29 -14.20
CA THR A 117 -3.62 0.64 -13.54
C THR A 117 -2.55 1.66 -13.18
N TYR A 118 -1.87 1.43 -12.07
CA TYR A 118 -0.84 2.30 -11.53
C TYR A 118 0.34 1.48 -11.02
N ILE A 119 1.49 2.12 -10.86
CA ILE A 119 2.67 1.54 -10.22
C ILE A 119 3.06 2.45 -9.06
N LEU A 120 2.97 1.94 -7.85
CA LEU A 120 3.50 2.57 -6.65
C LEU A 120 4.98 2.18 -6.52
N VAL A 121 5.87 3.17 -6.58
CA VAL A 121 7.26 3.03 -6.12
C VAL A 121 7.29 3.48 -4.67
N ALA A 122 7.76 2.62 -3.77
CA ALA A 122 7.73 2.89 -2.35
C ALA A 122 8.92 2.30 -1.61
N LYS A 123 9.20 2.87 -0.44
CA LYS A 123 10.15 2.34 0.53
C LYS A 123 9.45 1.33 1.43
N LEU A 124 9.89 0.08 1.41
CA LEU A 124 9.50 -0.96 2.37
C LEU A 124 10.49 -0.98 3.52
N GLN A 125 9.97 -0.81 4.74
CA GLN A 125 10.70 -1.06 5.98
C GLN A 125 10.28 -2.42 6.54
N LEU A 126 11.22 -3.36 6.65
CA LEU A 126 10.99 -4.70 7.19
C LEU A 126 12.23 -5.16 7.95
N HIS A 127 12.05 -5.59 9.20
CA HIS A 127 13.12 -6.15 10.04
C HIS A 127 14.36 -5.22 10.15
N GLY A 128 14.09 -3.92 10.34
CA GLY A 128 15.11 -2.88 10.44
C GLY A 128 15.85 -2.56 9.14
N GLN A 129 15.53 -3.25 8.03
CA GLN A 129 16.08 -2.98 6.71
C GLN A 129 15.11 -2.12 5.89
N SER A 130 15.67 -1.45 4.90
CA SER A 130 14.99 -0.53 3.99
C SER A 130 15.26 -0.97 2.56
N GLY A 131 14.23 -1.10 1.73
CA GLY A 131 14.39 -1.34 0.30
C GLY A 131 13.30 -0.68 -0.54
N THR A 132 13.64 -0.33 -1.79
CA THR A 132 12.65 0.17 -2.75
C THR A 132 11.93 -0.99 -3.39
N ILE A 133 10.61 -0.91 -3.44
CA ILE A 133 9.73 -1.88 -4.10
C ILE A 133 8.82 -1.17 -5.11
N GLU A 134 8.41 -1.92 -6.14
CA GLU A 134 7.38 -1.49 -7.09
C GLU A 134 6.14 -2.37 -6.92
N ILE A 135 4.98 -1.74 -6.73
CA ILE A 135 3.69 -2.41 -6.57
C ILE A 135 2.76 -1.94 -7.68
N PRO A 136 2.56 -2.75 -8.73
CA PRO A 136 1.44 -2.59 -9.63
C PRO A 136 0.13 -2.72 -8.85
N PHE A 137 -0.78 -1.77 -9.02
CA PHE A 137 -2.07 -1.79 -8.35
C PHE A 137 -3.21 -1.21 -9.20
N THR A 138 -4.43 -1.56 -8.83
CA THR A 138 -5.68 -0.96 -9.31
C THR A 138 -6.44 -0.35 -8.13
N VAL A 139 -7.34 0.59 -8.42
CA VAL A 139 -8.18 1.23 -7.41
C VAL A 139 -9.60 1.37 -7.92
N LYS A 140 -10.60 1.08 -7.08
CA LYS A 140 -12.03 1.23 -7.41
C LYS A 140 -12.86 1.67 -6.21
N PRO A 141 -14.01 2.34 -6.41
CA PRO A 141 -14.93 2.65 -5.33
C PRO A 141 -15.42 1.37 -4.64
N SER A 142 -15.47 1.37 -3.30
CA SER A 142 -16.00 0.23 -2.54
C SER A 142 -16.37 0.66 -1.12
N GLY A 143 -17.52 0.19 -0.61
CA GLY A 143 -17.87 0.33 0.82
C GLY A 143 -17.84 1.76 1.39
N GLY A 144 -18.12 2.77 0.57
CA GLY A 144 -18.04 4.20 0.96
C GLY A 144 -16.63 4.81 0.93
N GLY A 145 -15.63 4.05 0.47
CA GLY A 145 -14.25 4.46 0.29
C GLY A 145 -13.66 3.93 -1.02
N TRP A 146 -12.38 3.58 -0.99
CA TRP A 146 -11.63 3.11 -2.15
C TRP A 146 -10.89 1.82 -1.84
N LEU A 147 -11.05 0.82 -2.69
CA LEU A 147 -10.37 -0.46 -2.59
C LEU A 147 -9.15 -0.46 -3.52
N PHE A 148 -7.98 -0.62 -2.94
CA PHE A 148 -6.69 -0.72 -3.61
C PHE A 148 -6.27 -2.20 -3.66
N GLU A 149 -6.01 -2.72 -4.85
CA GLU A 149 -5.61 -4.13 -5.05
C GLU A 149 -4.27 -4.17 -5.78
N GLY A 150 -3.27 -4.84 -5.20
CA GLY A 150 -1.92 -4.89 -5.75
C GLY A 150 -1.16 -6.16 -5.35
N SER A 151 -0.06 -6.43 -6.05
CA SER A 151 0.78 -7.59 -5.77
C SER A 151 2.24 -7.27 -6.09
N PHE A 152 3.15 -7.76 -5.27
CA PHE A 152 4.59 -7.59 -5.45
C PHE A 152 5.35 -8.76 -4.83
N THR A 153 6.63 -8.88 -5.18
CA THR A 153 7.52 -9.90 -4.62
C THR A 153 8.54 -9.25 -3.71
N VAL A 154 8.80 -9.86 -2.57
CA VAL A 154 9.85 -9.46 -1.62
C VAL A 154 10.85 -10.60 -1.50
N ASN A 155 12.13 -10.29 -1.68
CA ASN A 155 13.21 -11.19 -1.29
C ASN A 155 13.48 -11.03 0.20
N ARG A 156 13.17 -12.05 1.00
CA ARG A 156 13.30 -12.02 2.47
C ARG A 156 14.75 -11.87 2.94
N ILE A 157 15.73 -12.27 2.13
CA ILE A 157 17.15 -12.21 2.46
C ILE A 157 17.65 -10.76 2.49
N ASP A 158 17.15 -9.92 1.58
CA ASP A 158 17.47 -8.48 1.53
C ASP A 158 17.06 -7.78 2.82
N TYR A 159 16.02 -8.30 3.49
CA TYR A 159 15.53 -7.81 4.78
C TYR A 159 16.00 -8.64 5.98
N LYS A 160 16.92 -9.59 5.76
CA LYS A 160 17.51 -10.47 6.79
C LYS A 160 16.48 -11.29 7.57
N VAL A 161 15.38 -11.70 6.93
CA VAL A 161 14.33 -12.52 7.56
C VAL A 161 14.58 -14.00 7.26
N GLY A 162 14.96 -14.79 8.28
CA GLY A 162 15.04 -16.26 8.20
C GLY A 162 16.28 -16.83 7.51
N GLY A 163 17.33 -16.03 7.27
CA GLY A 163 18.64 -16.45 6.75
C GLY A 163 18.64 -17.28 5.45
N ASN A 164 19.79 -17.75 5.00
CA ASN A 164 19.83 -18.67 3.85
C ASN A 164 19.19 -20.02 4.20
N SER A 165 18.45 -20.61 3.26
CA SER A 165 17.76 -21.89 3.48
C SER A 165 17.85 -22.80 2.25
N LEU A 166 18.02 -24.10 2.46
CA LEU A 166 17.99 -25.10 1.40
C LEU A 166 16.57 -25.46 0.96
N SER A 167 15.57 -25.20 1.80
CA SER A 167 14.20 -25.62 1.58
C SER A 167 13.23 -24.47 1.34
N MET A 168 13.47 -23.33 1.98
CA MET A 168 12.63 -22.14 1.88
C MET A 168 13.18 -21.20 0.81
N ALA A 169 12.33 -20.83 -0.14
CA ALA A 169 12.68 -19.87 -1.18
C ALA A 169 13.02 -18.49 -0.59
N ASP A 170 13.72 -17.67 -1.35
CA ASP A 170 14.05 -16.31 -0.92
C ASP A 170 12.89 -15.35 -1.18
N ASN A 171 12.17 -15.56 -2.28
CA ASN A 171 11.06 -14.72 -2.71
C ASN A 171 9.74 -15.16 -2.09
N ALA A 172 9.04 -14.21 -1.45
CA ALA A 172 7.64 -14.30 -1.10
C ALA A 172 6.82 -13.36 -1.99
N THR A 173 5.70 -13.86 -2.52
CA THR A 173 4.72 -13.01 -3.21
C THR A 173 3.75 -12.46 -2.17
N VAL A 174 3.57 -11.15 -2.15
CA VAL A 174 2.64 -10.43 -1.28
C VAL A 174 1.47 -9.94 -2.11
N ASN A 175 0.26 -10.18 -1.64
CA ASN A 175 -0.98 -9.68 -2.23
C ASN A 175 -1.67 -8.75 -1.25
N LEU A 176 -2.03 -7.58 -1.76
CA LEU A 176 -2.68 -6.50 -1.04
C LEU A 176 -4.09 -6.31 -1.57
N LYS A 177 -5.03 -6.24 -0.64
CA LYS A 177 -6.38 -5.74 -0.87
C LYS A 177 -6.68 -4.80 0.29
N ILE A 178 -6.66 -3.50 0.08
CA ILE A 178 -6.72 -2.51 1.15
C ILE A 178 -7.88 -1.56 0.89
N LEU A 179 -8.86 -1.58 1.79
CA LEU A 179 -9.94 -0.61 1.79
C LEU A 179 -9.51 0.61 2.61
N GLY A 180 -9.51 1.79 1.97
CA GLY A 180 -9.32 3.07 2.64
C GLY A 180 -10.64 3.85 2.73
N LYS A 181 -10.98 4.38 3.91
CA LYS A 181 -12.19 5.19 4.14
C LYS A 181 -11.89 6.60 4.63
#